data_AF-A0A2H3NMK7-F1
#
_entry.id   AF-A0A2H3NMK7-F1
#
_cell.length_a   1.000
_cell.length_b   1.000
_cell.length_c   1.000
_cell.angle_alpha   90.00
_cell.angle_beta   90.00
_cell.angle_gamma   90.00
#
_symmetry.space_group_name_H-M   'P 1'
#
loop_
_entity.id
_entity.type
_entity.pdbx_description
1 polymer ?
#
loop_
_entity_poly.entity_id
_entity_poly.type
_entity_poly.pdbx_seq_one_letter_code
_entity_poly.pdbx_strand_id
1 'polypeptide(L)' 'MFNGRAFQAWPLALLGAALMASLILLIMVLMEAVIGGRALVTQAGFGLSAAAFVGYLSVVRYLWWRDENRPPT' A
#
# COMPACT_ATOMS: atom_id res chain seq x y z
N MET A 1 30.82 5.16 0.80
CA MET A 1 30.16 4.00 1.44
C MET A 1 28.65 4.21 1.40
N PHE A 2 28.09 4.27 0.20
CA PHE A 2 26.64 4.43 0.04
C PHE A 2 26.00 3.08 0.34
N ASN A 3 25.50 2.90 1.55
CA ASN A 3 24.74 1.72 1.93
C ASN A 3 23.46 1.69 1.10
N GLY A 4 23.49 0.95 -0.01
CA GLY A 4 22.36 0.70 -0.91
C GLY A 4 21.12 0.10 -0.22
N ARG A 5 21.22 -0.28 1.06
CA ARG A 5 20.10 -0.70 1.91
C ARG A 5 19.01 0.37 2.08
N ALA A 6 19.37 1.66 2.17
CA ALA A 6 18.39 2.73 2.31
C ALA A 6 17.57 2.94 1.01
N PHE A 7 18.21 2.76 -0.15
CA PHE A 7 17.55 2.82 -1.45
C PHE A 7 16.82 1.51 -1.83
N GLN A 8 17.19 0.36 -1.26
CA GLN A 8 16.50 -0.93 -1.48
C GLN A 8 15.15 -1.04 -0.77
N ALA A 9 14.96 -0.33 0.35
CA ALA A 9 13.72 -0.37 1.12
C ALA A 9 12.55 0.33 0.42
N TRP A 10 12.81 1.39 -0.35
CA TRP A 10 11.79 2.17 -1.07
C TRP A 10 11.07 1.38 -2.18
N PRO A 11 11.77 0.65 -3.07
CA PRO A 11 11.15 -0.26 -4.02
C PRO A 11 10.30 -1.33 -3.34
N LEU A 12 10.78 -1.89 -2.22
CA LEU A 12 10.04 -2.92 -1.47
C LEU A 12 8.78 -2.35 -0.82
N ALA A 13 8.84 -1.12 -0.31
CA ALA A 13 7.68 -0.40 0.19
C ALA A 13 6.68 -0.04 -0.91
N LEU A 14 7.15 0.42 -2.08
CA LEU A 14 6.28 0.65 -3.23
C LEU A 14 5.62 -0.64 -3.71
N LEU A 15 6.37 -1.75 -3.72
CA LEU A 15 5.85 -3.07 -4.05
C LEU A 15 4.78 -3.50 -3.03
N GLY A 16 5.04 -3.32 -1.74
CA GLY A 16 4.07 -3.61 -0.67
C GLY A 16 2.79 -2.75 -0.77
N ALA A 17 2.95 -1.46 -1.06
CA ALA A 17 1.84 -0.54 -1.29
C ALA A 17 0.99 -0.96 -2.48
N ALA A 18 1.64 -1.26 -3.61
CA ALA A 18 0.98 -1.71 -4.83
C ALA A 18 0.26 -3.05 -4.63
N LEU A 19 0.89 -3.98 -3.91
CA LEU A 19 0.33 -5.29 -3.61
C LEU A 19 -0.90 -5.16 -2.70
N MET A 20 -0.84 -4.33 -1.64
CA MET A 20 -1.99 -4.08 -0.77
C MET A 20 -3.15 -3.39 -1.50
N ALA A 21 -2.86 -2.36 -2.30
CA ALA A 21 -3.88 -1.68 -3.08
C ALA A 21 -4.55 -2.63 -4.08
N SER A 22 -3.77 -3.49 -4.74
CA SER A 22 -4.28 -4.51 -5.65
C SER A 22 -5.16 -5.54 -4.94
N LEU A 23 -4.79 -5.93 -3.71
CA LEU A 23 -5.54 -6.91 -2.91
C LEU A 23 -6.89 -6.35 -2.47
N ILE A 24 -6.94 -5.08 -2.08
CA ILE A 24 -8.18 -4.38 -1.73
C ILE A 24 -9.09 -4.22 -2.97
N LEU A 25 -8.50 -3.85 -4.10
CA LEU A 25 -9.23 -3.75 -5.36
C LEU A 25 -9.80 -5.11 -5.79
N LEU A 26 -9.00 -6.18 -5.67
CA LEU A 26 -9.43 -7.55 -5.97
C LEU A 26 -10.61 -7.98 -5.08
N ILE A 27 -10.54 -7.72 -3.77
CA ILE A 27 -11.62 -8.04 -2.83
C ILE A 27 -12.90 -7.30 -3.21
N MET A 28 -12.81 -6.01 -3.55
CA MET A 28 -13.96 -5.22 -3.99
C MET A 28 -14.59 -5.76 -5.27
N VAL A 29 -13.78 -6.07 -6.29
CA VAL A 29 -14.27 -6.67 -7.54
C VAL A 29 -14.90 -8.04 -7.30
N LEU A 30 -14.32 -8.85 -6.43
CA LEU A 30 -14.85 -10.17 -6.09
C LEU A 30 -16.17 -10.05 -5.32
N MET A 31 -16.27 -9.11 -4.38
CA MET A 31 -17.50 -8.83 -3.65
C MET A 31 -18.61 -8.35 -4.60
N GLU A 32 -18.29 -7.46 -5.52
CA GLU A 32 -19.22 -6.96 -6.55
C GLU A 32 -19.67 -8.10 -7.49
N ALA A 33 -18.77 -9.01 -7.86
CA ALA A 33 -19.10 -10.18 -8.66
C ALA A 33 -20.02 -11.17 -7.91
N VAL A 34 -19.81 -11.37 -6.61
CA VAL A 34 -20.64 -12.25 -5.76
C VAL A 34 -22.03 -11.67 -5.51
N ILE A 35 -22.13 -10.36 -5.25
CA ILE A 35 -23.39 -9.71 -4.87
C ILE A 35 -24.17 -9.23 -6.09
N GLY A 36 -23.49 -8.65 -7.08
CA GLY A 36 -24.09 -8.01 -8.25
C GLY A 36 -24.08 -8.84 -9.53
N GLY A 37 -23.41 -10.01 -9.53
CA GLY A 37 -23.30 -10.88 -10.70
C GLY A 37 -22.45 -10.30 -11.84
N ARG A 38 -21.76 -9.17 -11.62
CA ARG A 38 -20.92 -8.48 -12.61
C ARG A 38 -19.62 -8.00 -11.94
N ALA A 39 -18.48 -8.31 -12.56
CA ALA A 39 -17.17 -7.83 -12.11
C ALA A 39 -16.94 -6.40 -12.64
N LEU A 40 -17.47 -5.40 -11.94
CA LEU A 40 -17.27 -3.98 -12.25
C LEU A 40 -16.43 -3.33 -11.16
N VAL A 41 -15.49 -2.46 -11.58
CA VAL A 41 -14.75 -1.61 -10.64
C VAL A 41 -15.61 -0.40 -10.35
N THR A 42 -16.17 -0.31 -9.14
CA THR A 42 -16.95 0.86 -8.72
C THR A 42 -16.06 2.01 -8.31
N GLN A 43 -16.53 3.24 -8.52
CA GLN A 43 -15.81 4.47 -8.12
C GLN A 43 -15.49 4.47 -6.61
N ALA A 44 -16.37 3.88 -5.80
CA ALA A 44 -16.13 3.68 -4.37
C ALA A 44 -14.98 2.69 -4.10
N GLY A 45 -14.95 1.55 -4.79
CA GLY A 45 -13.87 0.56 -4.67
C GLY A 45 -12.50 1.10 -5.12
N PHE A 46 -12.49 1.94 -6.17
CA PHE A 46 -11.28 2.63 -6.60
C PHE A 46 -10.81 3.66 -5.57
N GLY A 47 -11.71 4.49 -5.04
CA GLY A 47 -11.40 5.46 -3.99
C GLY A 47 -10.85 4.81 -2.72
N LEU A 48 -11.41 3.66 -2.31
CA LEU A 48 -10.94 2.92 -1.15
C LEU A 48 -9.55 2.31 -1.38
N SER A 49 -9.30 1.77 -2.58
CA SER A 49 -7.98 1.23 -2.95
C SER A 49 -6.92 2.34 -2.98
N ALA A 50 -7.27 3.52 -3.48
CA ALA A 50 -6.39 4.68 -3.46
C ALA A 50 -6.10 5.16 -2.03
N ALA A 51 -7.13 5.23 -1.17
CA ALA A 51 -6.96 5.59 0.24
C ALA A 51 -6.03 4.59 0.97
N ALA A 52 -6.16 3.30 0.69
CA ALA A 52 -5.30 2.28 1.28
C ALA A 52 -3.85 2.35 0.78
N PHE A 53 -3.64 2.64 -0.50
CA PHE A 53 -2.30 2.89 -1.06
C PHE A 53 -1.62 4.06 -0.34
N VAL A 54 -2.33 5.17 -0.19
CA VAL A 54 -1.83 6.37 0.52
C VAL A 54 -1.57 6.09 2.00
N GLY A 55 -2.45 5.33 2.65
CA GLY A 55 -2.29 4.91 4.05
C GLY A 55 -1.03 4.08 4.26
N TYR A 56 -0.77 3.10 3.38
CA TYR A 56 0.43 2.27 3.46
C TYR A 56 1.72 3.10 3.28
N LEU A 57 1.76 3.98 2.28
CA LEU A 57 2.90 4.87 2.07
C LEU A 57 3.16 5.78 3.27
N SER A 58 2.10 6.30 3.91
CA SER A 58 2.21 7.14 5.10
C SER A 58 2.81 6.37 6.29
N VAL A 59 2.40 5.11 6.50
CA VAL A 59 2.96 4.26 7.56
C VAL A 59 4.42 3.94 7.30
N VAL A 60 4.79 3.57 6.08
CA VAL A 60 6.20 3.33 5.73
C VAL A 60 7.04 4.58 5.99
N ARG A 61 6.57 5.74 5.52
CA ARG A 61 7.26 7.02 5.71
C ARG A 61 7.45 7.34 7.20
N TYR A 62 6.43 7.08 8.01
CA TYR A 62 6.47 7.28 9.46
C TYR A 62 7.46 6.33 10.14
N LEU A 63 7.46 5.04 9.80
CA LEU A 63 8.39 4.06 10.36
C LEU A 63 9.83 4.39 10.01
N TRP A 64 10.09 4.81 8.77
CA TRP A 64 11.42 5.25 8.37
C TRP A 64 11.87 6.48 9.14
N TRP A 65 11.02 7.50 9.26
CA TRP A 65 11.32 8.69 10.07
C TRP A 65 11.57 8.33 11.55
N ARG A 66 10.81 7.39 12.10
CA ARG A 66 11.01 6.94 13.49
C ARG A 66 12.36 6.25 13.68
N ASP A 67 12.80 5.45 12.72
CA ASP A 67 14.07 4.71 12.81
C ASP A 67 15.28 5.65 12.64
N GLU A 68 15.16 6.67 11.78
CA GLU A 68 16.16 7.73 11.61
C GLU A 68 16.39 8.52 12.91
N ASN A 69 15.33 8.78 13.68
CA ASN A 69 15.38 9.58 14.91
C ASN A 69 15.56 8.73 16.18
N ARG A 70 15.85 7.43 16.05
CA ARG A 70 16.00 6.53 17.19
C ARG A 70 17.37 6.75 17.84
N PRO A 71 17.45 7.06 19.15
CA PRO A 71 18.74 7.21 19.82
C PRO A 71 19.50 5.88 19.85
N PRO A 72 20.83 5.88 19.66
CA PRO A 72 21.64 4.67 19.76
C PRO A 72 21.61 4.15 21.21
N THR A 73 21.20 2.90 21.38
CA THR A 73 21.26 2.16 22.65
C THR A 73 22.65 1.62 22.90
#